data_AF-A0A520ERZ5-F1
#
_entry.id   AF-A0A520ERZ5-F1
#
_cell.length_a   1.000
_cell.length_b   1.000
_cell.length_c   1.000
_cell.angle_alpha   90.00
_cell.angle_beta   90.00
_cell.angle_gamma   90.00
#
_symmetry.space_group_name_H-M   'P 1'
#
loop_
_entity.id
_entity.type
_entity.pdbx_description
1 polymer ?
#
loop_
_entity_poly.entity_id
_entity_poly.type
_entity_poly.pdbx_seq_one_letter_code
_entity_poly.pdbx_strand_id
1 'polypeptide(L)'
;MISLRQHAISLAAVFVALAIGIVLGSGLLSSGLVSGLRDDKTGLENQVDDLQSTNNQLGEQLNSADGFDAAVSGRVLRDTLVDRSVVVITTPDADPGDVDGVTRSIGASGATVTGRVSLTDSFVSAANGDDLRTRLTNVIPAGVQLRTGAVDQG
;
A
#
# COMPACT_ATOMS: atom_id res chain seq x y z
N MET A 1 -36.05 -69.37 -31.83
CA MET A 1 -36.73 -68.59 -30.78
C MET A 1 -35.73 -68.37 -29.66
N ILE A 2 -35.20 -67.16 -29.53
CA ILE A 2 -34.32 -66.81 -28.41
C ILE A 2 -35.20 -66.86 -27.15
N SER A 3 -34.82 -67.65 -26.15
CA SER A 3 -35.66 -67.86 -24.98
C SER A 3 -35.70 -66.61 -24.10
N LEU A 4 -36.84 -66.29 -23.47
CA LEU A 4 -36.98 -65.16 -22.52
C LEU A 4 -35.87 -65.12 -21.46
N ARG A 5 -35.35 -66.30 -21.09
CA ARG A 5 -34.21 -66.47 -20.17
C ARG A 5 -32.92 -65.86 -20.73
N GLN A 6 -32.62 -66.03 -22.02
CA GLN A 6 -31.43 -65.46 -22.66
C GLN A 6 -31.48 -63.93 -22.73
N HIS A 7 -32.65 -63.35 -22.99
CA HIS A 7 -32.82 -61.89 -22.97
C HIS A 7 -32.68 -61.31 -21.55
N ALA A 8 -33.24 -61.98 -20.54
CA ALA A 8 -33.09 -61.56 -19.14
C ALA A 8 -31.63 -61.63 -18.67
N ILE A 9 -30.89 -62.68 -19.06
CA ILE A 9 -29.47 -62.83 -18.74
C ILE A 9 -28.63 -61.71 -19.41
N SER A 10 -28.91 -61.38 -20.68
CA SER A 10 -28.22 -60.29 -21.38
C SER A 10 -28.47 -58.93 -20.73
N LEU A 11 -29.73 -58.64 -20.37
CA LEU A 11 -30.09 -57.37 -19.71
C LEU A 11 -29.43 -57.26 -18.33
N ALA A 12 -29.43 -58.35 -17.55
CA ALA A 12 -28.74 -58.40 -16.26
C ALA A 12 -27.23 -58.17 -16.42
N ALA A 13 -26.60 -58.77 -17.43
CA ALA A 13 -25.17 -58.56 -17.70
C ALA A 13 -24.85 -57.09 -18.03
N VAL A 14 -25.69 -56.42 -18.82
CA VAL A 14 -25.53 -54.99 -19.14
C VAL A 14 -25.67 -54.12 -17.89
N PHE A 15 -26.67 -54.38 -17.02
CA PHE A 15 -26.82 -53.64 -15.78
C PHE A 15 -25.66 -53.84 -14.80
N VAL A 16 -25.14 -55.05 -14.69
CA VAL A 16 -23.96 -55.34 -13.86
C VAL A 16 -22.73 -54.60 -14.39
N ALA A 17 -22.51 -54.63 -15.71
CA ALA A 17 -21.42 -53.88 -16.33
C ALA A 17 -21.54 -52.37 -16.09
N LEU A 18 -22.75 -51.81 -16.17
CA LEU A 18 -23.02 -50.39 -15.89
C LEU A 18 -22.75 -50.05 -14.42
N ALA A 19 -23.25 -50.87 -13.49
CA ALA A 19 -23.05 -50.65 -12.06
C ALA A 19 -21.56 -50.68 -11.69
N ILE A 20 -20.81 -51.66 -12.23
CA ILE A 20 -19.36 -51.76 -12.06
C ILE A 20 -18.67 -50.52 -12.64
N GLY A 21 -19.04 -50.09 -13.84
CA GLY A 21 -18.48 -48.89 -14.48
C GLY A 21 -18.71 -47.61 -13.68
N ILE A 22 -19.90 -47.42 -13.10
CA ILE A 22 -20.23 -46.25 -12.27
C ILE A 22 -19.44 -46.26 -10.95
N VAL A 23 -19.32 -47.42 -10.29
CA VAL A 23 -18.56 -47.56 -9.03
C VAL A 23 -17.07 -47.28 -9.25
N LEU A 24 -16.48 -47.87 -10.29
CA LEU A 24 -15.08 -47.61 -10.65
C LEU A 24 -14.84 -46.16 -11.08
N GLY A 25 -15.75 -45.58 -11.87
CA GLY A 25 -15.67 -44.19 -12.28
C GLY A 25 -15.75 -43.21 -11.10
N SER A 26 -16.71 -43.39 -10.19
CA SER A 26 -16.90 -42.49 -9.04
C SER A 26 -15.84 -42.66 -7.94
N GLY A 27 -15.35 -43.87 -7.70
CA GLY A 27 -14.34 -44.14 -6.67
C GLY A 27 -12.96 -43.52 -6.96
N LEU A 28 -12.53 -43.56 -8.22
CA LEU A 28 -11.24 -42.99 -8.64
C LEU A 28 -11.27 -41.45 -8.70
N LEU A 29 -12.36 -40.86 -9.19
CA LEU A 29 -12.48 -39.40 -9.32
C LEU A 29 -12.66 -38.70 -7.96
N SER A 30 -13.47 -39.27 -7.06
CA SER A 30 -13.75 -38.64 -5.76
C SER A 30 -12.51 -38.52 -4.88
N SER A 31 -11.68 -39.56 -4.82
CA SER A 31 -10.51 -39.60 -3.96
C SER A 31 -9.42 -38.62 -4.42
N GLY A 32 -9.13 -38.57 -5.73
CA GLY A 32 -8.12 -37.66 -6.29
C GLY A 32 -8.53 -36.19 -6.20
N LEU A 33 -9.78 -35.87 -6.52
CA LEU A 33 -10.28 -34.49 -6.44
C LEU A 33 -10.36 -33.98 -5.00
N VAL A 34 -10.85 -34.80 -4.06
CA VAL A 34 -10.91 -34.42 -2.64
C VAL A 34 -9.51 -34.29 -2.04
N SER A 35 -8.55 -35.13 -2.45
CA SER A 35 -7.17 -34.98 -2.00
C SER A 35 -6.54 -33.70 -2.54
N GLY A 36 -6.71 -33.39 -3.83
CA GLY A 36 -6.23 -32.14 -4.41
C GLY A 36 -6.84 -30.89 -3.74
N LEU A 37 -8.15 -30.89 -3.48
CA LEU A 37 -8.82 -29.80 -2.74
C LEU A 37 -8.31 -29.64 -1.31
N ARG A 38 -7.92 -30.75 -0.64
CA ARG A 38 -7.34 -30.71 0.71
C ARG A 38 -5.90 -30.20 0.68
N ASP A 39 -5.12 -30.62 -0.31
CA ASP A 39 -3.75 -30.17 -0.50
C ASP A 39 -3.73 -28.67 -0.84
N ASP A 40 -4.62 -28.22 -1.74
CA ASP A 40 -4.82 -26.80 -2.08
C ASP A 40 -5.24 -25.99 -0.85
N LYS A 41 -6.20 -26.50 -0.07
CA LYS A 41 -6.64 -25.85 1.17
C LYS A 41 -5.48 -25.72 2.17
N THR A 42 -4.70 -26.78 2.35
CA THR A 42 -3.53 -26.77 3.25
C THR A 42 -2.47 -25.79 2.76
N GLY A 43 -2.24 -25.73 1.44
CA GLY A 43 -1.34 -24.76 0.82
C GLY A 43 -1.79 -23.32 1.02
N LEU A 44 -3.10 -23.06 0.90
CA LEU A 44 -3.68 -21.74 1.16
C LEU A 44 -3.58 -21.35 2.63
N GLU A 45 -3.84 -22.29 3.55
CA GLU A 45 -3.68 -22.06 4.99
C GLU A 45 -2.24 -21.68 5.34
N ASN A 46 -1.26 -22.43 4.84
CA ASN A 46 0.16 -22.09 5.02
C ASN A 46 0.51 -20.71 4.43
N GLN A 47 -0.01 -20.38 3.25
CA GLN A 47 0.24 -19.08 2.63
C GLN A 47 -0.36 -17.93 3.45
N VAL A 48 -1.55 -18.11 4.02
CA VAL A 48 -2.16 -17.12 4.92
C VAL A 48 -1.31 -16.93 6.17
N ASP A 49 -0.84 -18.02 6.79
CA ASP A 49 0.01 -17.97 7.98
C ASP A 49 1.35 -17.25 7.69
N ASP A 50 1.98 -17.54 6.55
CA ASP A 50 3.21 -16.87 6.10
C ASP A 50 3.00 -15.37 5.87
N LEU A 51 1.89 -15.00 5.22
CA LEU A 51 1.55 -13.59 4.98
C LEU A 51 1.26 -12.86 6.29
N GLN A 52 0.59 -13.51 7.24
CA GLN A 52 0.29 -12.93 8.54
C GLN A 52 1.57 -12.73 9.36
N SER A 53 2.48 -13.71 9.37
CA SER A 53 3.80 -13.60 9.99
C SER A 53 4.61 -12.45 9.38
N THR A 54 4.63 -12.35 8.05
CA THR A 54 5.33 -11.27 7.33
C THR A 54 4.76 -9.89 7.70
N ASN A 55 3.43 -9.74 7.71
CA ASN A 55 2.79 -8.48 8.12
C ASN A 55 3.13 -8.10 9.56
N ASN A 56 3.09 -9.05 10.49
CA ASN A 56 3.46 -8.80 11.88
C ASN A 56 4.93 -8.34 11.98
N GLN A 57 5.84 -9.01 11.29
CA GLN A 57 7.26 -8.64 11.26
C GLN A 57 7.49 -7.24 10.68
N LEU A 58 6.78 -6.88 9.60
CA LEU A 58 6.86 -5.53 9.02
C LEU A 58 6.28 -4.49 9.98
N GLY A 59 5.17 -4.80 10.65
CA GLY A 59 4.56 -3.92 11.66
C GLY A 59 5.50 -3.69 12.84
N GLU A 60 6.18 -4.72 13.33
CA GLU A 60 7.19 -4.59 14.39
C GLU A 60 8.40 -3.74 13.95
N GLN A 61 8.87 -3.90 12.71
CA GLN A 61 9.95 -3.07 12.15
C GLN A 61 9.56 -1.60 12.06
N LEU A 62 8.34 -1.30 11.58
CA LEU A 62 7.81 0.07 11.53
C LEU A 62 7.72 0.66 12.94
N ASN A 63 7.12 -0.06 13.89
CA ASN A 63 7.03 0.39 15.28
C ASN A 63 8.41 0.66 15.90
N SER A 64 9.40 -0.19 15.59
CA SER A 64 10.78 0.01 16.05
C SER A 64 11.45 1.22 15.39
N ALA A 65 11.22 1.44 14.10
CA ALA A 65 11.74 2.59 13.37
C ALA A 65 11.12 3.89 13.90
N ASP A 66 9.80 3.93 14.03
CA ASP A 66 9.06 5.08 14.60
C ASP A 66 9.51 5.37 16.04
N GLY A 67 9.74 4.33 16.85
CA GLY A 67 10.25 4.48 18.21
C GLY A 67 11.68 5.03 18.26
N PHE A 68 12.54 4.61 17.33
CA PHE A 68 13.89 5.15 17.18
C PHE A 68 13.86 6.61 16.75
N ASP A 69 13.07 6.95 15.74
CA ASP A 69 12.91 8.32 15.25
C ASP A 69 12.35 9.23 16.34
N ALA A 70 11.35 8.80 17.11
CA ALA A 70 10.85 9.54 18.26
C ALA A 70 11.92 9.76 19.34
N ALA A 71 12.76 8.76 19.61
CA ALA A 71 13.82 8.84 20.63
C ALA A 71 15.02 9.71 20.21
N VAL A 72 15.32 9.76 18.90
CA VAL A 72 16.52 10.39 18.35
C VAL A 72 16.25 11.77 17.77
N SER A 73 15.09 11.99 17.15
CA SER A 73 14.70 13.27 16.51
C SER A 73 14.90 14.46 17.44
N GLY A 74 14.47 14.38 18.70
CA GLY A 74 14.64 15.47 19.67
C GLY A 74 16.09 15.78 20.05
N ARG A 75 17.02 14.83 19.90
CA ARG A 75 18.46 15.07 20.16
C ARG A 75 19.21 15.53 18.91
N VAL A 76 18.80 15.05 17.75
CA VAL A 76 19.40 15.39 16.45
C VAL A 76 18.92 16.75 15.97
N LEU A 77 17.64 17.07 16.14
CA LEU A 77 17.07 18.33 15.69
C LEU A 77 17.37 19.48 16.64
N ARG A 78 17.50 19.20 17.94
CA ARG A 78 17.73 20.23 18.96
C ARG A 78 18.91 21.12 18.56
N ASP A 79 18.66 22.42 18.61
CA ASP A 79 19.59 23.49 18.33
C ASP A 79 20.15 23.53 16.89
N THR A 80 19.59 22.77 15.94
CA THR A 80 20.02 22.81 14.53
C THR A 80 19.55 24.06 13.79
N LEU A 81 18.43 24.66 14.22
CA LEU A 81 17.84 25.85 13.58
C LEU A 81 17.62 27.02 14.55
N VAL A 82 18.43 27.12 15.62
CA VAL A 82 18.37 28.26 16.56
C VAL A 82 18.48 29.58 15.80
N ASP A 83 17.66 30.56 16.21
CA ASP A 83 17.59 31.91 15.63
C ASP A 83 17.26 31.95 14.12
N ARG A 84 16.68 30.88 13.57
CA ARG A 84 16.21 30.84 12.18
C ARG A 84 14.69 31.02 12.11
N SER A 85 14.27 31.90 11.22
CA SER A 85 12.87 32.10 10.83
C SER A 85 12.53 31.17 9.66
N VAL A 86 11.47 30.36 9.82
CA VAL A 86 11.05 29.37 8.81
C VAL A 86 9.62 29.68 8.34
N VAL A 87 9.37 29.59 7.04
CA VAL A 87 8.03 29.67 6.44
C VAL A 87 7.67 28.30 5.87
N VAL A 88 6.51 27.78 6.25
CA VAL A 88 6.01 26.49 5.75
C VAL A 88 5.08 26.76 4.57
N ILE A 89 5.39 26.16 3.41
CA ILE A 89 4.55 26.26 2.21
C ILE A 89 3.93 24.88 1.96
N THR A 90 2.61 24.79 1.89
CA THR A 90 1.87 23.54 1.68
C THR A 90 1.15 23.55 0.34
N THR A 91 1.10 22.41 -0.35
CA THR A 91 0.24 22.21 -1.52
C THR A 91 -1.19 21.86 -1.08
N PRO A 92 -2.19 21.96 -1.97
CA PRO A 92 -3.59 21.62 -1.65
C PRO A 92 -3.80 20.15 -1.30
N ASP A 93 -2.96 19.27 -1.87
CA ASP A 93 -2.96 17.83 -1.67
C ASP A 93 -2.11 17.38 -0.47
N ALA A 94 -1.51 18.31 0.27
CA ALA A 94 -0.72 17.99 1.44
C ALA A 94 -1.59 17.41 2.56
N ASP A 95 -1.18 16.26 3.11
CA ASP A 95 -1.84 15.67 4.26
C ASP A 95 -1.66 16.57 5.51
N PRO A 96 -2.75 16.96 6.21
CA PRO A 96 -2.66 17.82 7.38
C PRO A 96 -1.79 17.25 8.51
N GLY A 97 -1.81 15.92 8.70
CA GLY A 97 -1.03 15.23 9.73
C GLY A 97 0.47 15.34 9.50
N ASP A 98 0.91 15.24 8.24
CA ASP A 98 2.31 15.40 7.85
C ASP A 98 2.78 16.85 8.04
N VAL A 99 1.96 17.83 7.67
CA VAL A 99 2.26 19.26 7.85
C VAL A 99 2.44 19.60 9.33
N ASP A 100 1.58 19.05 10.20
CA ASP A 100 1.67 19.22 11.64
C ASP A 100 2.88 18.49 12.24
N GLY A 101 3.23 17.30 11.71
CA GLY A 101 4.47 16.59 12.04
C GLY A 101 5.71 17.44 11.76
N VAL A 102 5.83 17.95 10.54
CA VAL A 102 6.95 18.80 10.10
C VAL A 102 7.03 20.08 10.93
N THR A 103 5.91 20.75 11.19
CA THR A 103 5.90 21.97 12.00
C THR A 103 6.41 21.72 13.42
N ARG A 104 6.02 20.58 14.04
CA ARG A 104 6.52 20.19 15.37
C ARG A 104 8.03 19.94 15.37
N SER A 105 8.55 19.28 14.33
CA SER A 105 10.00 19.06 14.17
C SER A 105 10.77 20.38 14.01
N ILE A 106 10.24 21.35 13.28
CA ILE A 106 10.83 22.70 13.15
C ILE A 106 10.86 23.39 14.53
N GLY A 107 9.78 23.33 15.31
CA GLY A 107 9.78 23.87 16.67
C GLY A 107 10.79 23.16 17.59
N ALA A 108 10.90 21.84 17.50
CA ALA A 108 11.86 21.05 18.27
C ALA A 108 13.33 21.39 17.93
N SER A 109 13.59 21.90 16.73
CA SER A 109 14.91 22.36 16.32
C SER A 109 15.35 23.75 16.81
N GLY A 110 14.45 24.47 17.50
CA GLY A 110 14.71 25.82 18.00
C GLY A 110 14.42 26.95 17.00
N ALA A 111 13.85 26.63 15.84
CA ALA A 111 13.40 27.63 14.86
C ALA A 111 12.07 28.27 15.24
N THR A 112 11.85 29.50 14.76
CA THR A 112 10.56 30.19 14.85
C THR A 112 9.84 30.09 13.52
N VAL A 113 8.64 29.49 13.50
CA VAL A 113 7.78 29.48 12.30
C VAL A 113 7.16 30.87 12.15
N THR A 114 7.61 31.63 11.17
CA THR A 114 7.18 33.02 10.93
C THR A 114 5.99 33.14 9.98
N GLY A 115 5.55 32.04 9.37
CA GLY A 115 4.37 32.02 8.52
C GLY A 115 4.04 30.63 7.96
N ARG A 116 2.76 30.44 7.61
CA ARG A 116 2.28 29.32 6.79
C ARG A 116 1.61 29.86 5.53
N VAL A 117 1.95 29.30 4.39
CA VAL A 117 1.39 29.66 3.08
C VAL A 117 0.82 28.40 2.47
N SER A 118 -0.48 28.37 2.22
CA SER A 118 -1.11 27.26 1.50
C SER A 118 -1.31 27.68 0.04
N LEU A 119 -0.79 26.87 -0.86
CA LEU A 119 -1.03 26.98 -2.29
C LEU A 119 -2.45 26.48 -2.58
N THR A 120 -3.07 27.06 -3.60
CA THR A 120 -4.40 26.65 -4.09
C THR A 120 -4.26 25.76 -5.32
N ASP A 121 -5.29 24.99 -5.69
CA ASP A 121 -5.25 24.07 -6.85
C ASP A 121 -4.84 24.75 -8.16
N SER A 122 -5.22 26.02 -8.32
CA SER A 122 -4.84 26.87 -9.45
C SER A 122 -3.34 27.13 -9.61
N PHE A 123 -2.56 26.96 -8.54
CA PHE A 123 -1.09 27.07 -8.54
C PHE A 123 -0.39 25.75 -8.89
N VAL A 124 -1.07 24.60 -8.81
CA VAL A 124 -0.47 23.27 -9.01
C VAL A 124 -0.92 22.62 -10.32
N SER A 125 -1.97 23.15 -10.96
CA SER A 125 -2.37 22.70 -12.29
C SER A 125 -1.31 23.07 -13.33
N ALA A 126 -0.72 22.07 -13.98
CA ALA A 126 0.30 22.18 -15.04
C ALA A 126 -0.12 23.00 -16.29
N ALA A 127 -1.33 23.56 -16.32
CA ALA A 127 -1.79 24.49 -17.35
C ALA A 127 -1.17 25.90 -17.24
N ASN A 128 -0.51 26.23 -16.12
CA ASN A 128 -0.15 27.61 -15.77
C ASN A 128 1.37 27.84 -15.59
N GLY A 129 2.24 27.08 -16.26
CA GLY A 129 3.70 27.26 -16.15
C GLY A 129 4.17 28.68 -16.49
N ASP A 130 3.58 29.30 -17.52
CA ASP A 130 3.86 30.69 -17.92
C ASP A 130 3.17 31.73 -17.02
N ASP A 131 1.99 31.41 -16.50
CA ASP A 131 1.27 32.23 -15.52
C ASP A 131 1.99 32.29 -14.17
N LEU A 132 2.70 31.21 -13.79
CA LEU A 132 3.51 31.14 -12.58
C LEU A 132 4.70 32.11 -12.65
N ARG A 133 5.42 32.16 -13.79
CA ARG A 133 6.55 33.09 -13.98
C ARG A 133 6.09 34.54 -13.97
N THR A 134 4.92 34.81 -14.56
CA THR A 134 4.34 36.16 -14.63
C THR A 134 3.86 36.67 -13.26
N ARG A 135 3.27 35.81 -12.42
CA ARG A 135 2.80 36.19 -11.08
C ARG A 135 3.92 36.27 -10.04
N LEU A 136 4.95 35.42 -10.12
CA LEU A 136 6.15 35.52 -9.27
C LEU A 136 6.94 36.81 -9.51
N THR A 137 6.90 37.36 -10.72
CA THR A 137 7.57 38.64 -11.04
C THR A 137 6.79 39.86 -10.56
N ASN A 138 5.46 39.74 -10.43
CA ASN A 138 4.56 40.86 -10.09
C ASN A 138 4.07 40.90 -8.64
N VAL A 139 4.35 39.86 -7.84
CA VAL A 139 4.09 39.87 -6.39
C VAL A 139 5.41 39.82 -5.65
N ILE A 140 6.18 40.90 -5.78
CA ILE A 140 7.22 41.24 -4.80
C ILE A 140 6.53 42.17 -3.78
N PRO A 141 6.26 41.71 -2.54
CA PRO A 141 5.85 42.61 -1.48
C PRO A 141 6.89 43.73 -1.35
N ALA A 142 6.46 44.98 -1.21
CA ALA A 142 7.39 46.08 -1.02
C ALA A 142 8.36 45.76 0.13
N GLY A 143 9.64 45.56 -0.20
CA GLY A 143 10.72 45.28 0.76
C GLY A 143 11.35 43.88 0.74
N VAL A 144 10.91 42.93 -0.09
CA VAL A 144 11.51 41.58 -0.14
C VAL A 144 12.40 41.40 -1.37
N GLN A 145 13.72 41.36 -1.19
CA GLN A 145 14.67 40.93 -2.22
C GLN A 145 14.84 39.41 -2.14
N LEU A 146 14.31 38.68 -3.13
CA LEU A 146 14.61 37.26 -3.31
C LEU A 146 16.09 37.13 -3.72
N ARG A 147 16.93 36.60 -2.84
CA ARG A 147 18.31 36.23 -3.20
C ARG A 147 18.26 34.99 -4.08
N THR A 148 18.21 35.19 -5.39
CA THR A 148 18.20 34.15 -6.42
C THR A 148 19.57 33.49 -6.66
N GLY A 149 20.57 33.77 -5.82
CA GLY A 149 21.93 33.22 -5.97
C GLY A 149 22.13 31.79 -5.47
N ALA A 150 21.10 31.12 -4.96
CA ALA A 150 21.19 29.79 -4.38
C ALA A 150 20.22 28.78 -5.04
N VAL A 151 19.98 28.92 -6.34
CA VAL A 151 19.46 27.79 -7.14
C VAL A 151 20.61 26.82 -7.37
N ASP A 152 20.69 25.81 -6.52
CA ASP A 152 21.49 24.61 -6.79
C ASP A 152 20.95 23.97 -8.07
N GLN A 153 21.77 23.94 -9.12
CA GLN A 153 21.45 23.27 -10.36
C GLN A 153 22.06 21.87 -10.31
N GLY A 154 21.37 20.97 -9.62
CA GLY A 154 21.68 19.55 -9.51
C GLY A 154 20.43 18.74 -9.30
#